data_AF-A0A7C1M0B8-F1
#
_entry.id   AF-A0A7C1M0B8-F1
#
_cell.length_a   1.000
_cell.length_b   1.000
_cell.length_c   1.000
_cell.angle_alpha   90.00
_cell.angle_beta   90.00
_cell.angle_gamma   90.00
#
_symmetry.space_group_name_H-M   'P 1'
#
loop_
_entity.id
_entity.type
_entity.pdbx_description
1 polymer ?
#
loop_
_entity_poly.entity_id
_entity_poly.type
_entity_poly.pdbx_seq_one_letter_code
_entity_poly.pdbx_strand_id
1 'polypeptide(L)'
;MSENLSKELEKVLIEDIEAYFKGLKKEDLGFSNILSNRLMTDAVILNSKEYVLLGVILKDILSDIGLFKEHLDVKQVTSKFEDFIKSYLTDDKKLTPINLINDYNDFYKYLLDSFDLPNEGYTKNLEFIELTLEFILNFFKKEIKDKALPVNLNVLIFGVISEIKRTTRNLGLNSKILMLRLILTYFGRLHEYFRFLLASETKIEKWENLYKEYMDKLISNIDSYKNNDDYINDSIDFLYEICKEWRLMYIRLLELPKTVPIEKEVNIPPDIKQELDEMVTNLIKNKLEEK
;
A
#
# COMPACT_ATOMS: atom_id res chain seq x y z
N MET A 1 19.32 -8.61 -26.43
CA MET A 1 20.31 -8.08 -25.47
C MET A 1 21.36 -9.16 -25.28
N SER A 2 22.67 -8.86 -25.31
CA SER A 2 23.67 -9.90 -25.06
C SER A 2 23.54 -10.40 -23.62
N GLU A 3 23.81 -11.68 -23.36
CA GLU A 3 23.67 -12.29 -22.03
C GLU A 3 24.52 -11.57 -20.97
N ASN A 4 25.69 -11.07 -21.36
CA ASN A 4 26.55 -10.27 -20.48
C ASN A 4 25.94 -8.91 -20.13
N LEU A 5 25.26 -8.25 -21.08
CA LEU A 5 24.57 -6.98 -20.82
C LEU A 5 23.37 -7.19 -19.89
N SER A 6 22.68 -8.33 -19.98
CA SER A 6 21.60 -8.69 -19.04
C SER A 6 22.13 -8.86 -17.61
N LYS A 7 23.22 -9.62 -17.45
CA LYS A 7 23.84 -9.84 -16.13
C LYS A 7 24.39 -8.56 -15.51
N GLU A 8 24.95 -7.65 -16.30
CA GLU A 8 25.41 -6.35 -15.80
C GLU A 8 24.26 -5.44 -15.36
N LEU A 9 23.15 -5.44 -16.11
CA LEU A 9 21.98 -4.65 -15.76
C LEU A 9 21.27 -5.18 -14.50
N GLU A 10 21.23 -6.50 -14.31
CA GLU A 10 20.67 -7.12 -13.10
C GLU A 10 21.43 -6.76 -11.82
N LYS A 11 22.71 -6.39 -11.91
CA LYS A 11 23.49 -5.92 -10.74
C LYS A 11 22.89 -4.66 -10.11
N VAL A 12 22.25 -3.80 -10.89
CA VAL A 12 21.62 -2.57 -10.39
C VAL A 12 20.55 -2.90 -9.34
N LEU A 13 19.81 -4.00 -9.53
CA LEU A 13 18.77 -4.44 -8.58
C LEU A 13 19.39 -4.88 -7.24
N ILE A 14 20.54 -5.55 -7.28
CA ILE A 14 21.27 -5.95 -6.09
C ILE A 14 21.84 -4.73 -5.37
N GLU A 15 22.43 -3.78 -6.11
CA GLU A 15 22.96 -2.53 -5.55
C GLU A 15 21.86 -1.70 -4.86
N ASP A 16 20.65 -1.67 -5.43
CA ASP A 16 19.49 -1.01 -4.81
C ASP A 16 19.10 -1.67 -3.49
N ILE A 17 19.12 -3.00 -3.40
CA ILE A 17 18.84 -3.74 -2.16
C ILE A 17 19.95 -3.51 -1.12
N GLU A 18 21.22 -3.48 -1.54
CA GLU A 18 22.33 -3.17 -0.64
C GLU A 18 22.25 -1.74 -0.09
N ALA A 19 21.88 -0.78 -0.95
CA ALA A 19 21.62 0.59 -0.52
C ALA A 19 20.45 0.64 0.46
N TYR A 20 19.42 -0.18 0.24
CA TYR A 20 18.23 -0.24 1.08
C TYR A 20 18.59 -0.67 2.50
N PHE A 21 19.49 -1.66 2.65
CA PHE A 21 20.02 -2.06 3.95
C PHE A 21 20.82 -0.97 4.65
N LYS A 22 21.58 -0.16 3.91
CA LYS A 22 22.31 0.97 4.50
C LYS A 22 21.32 1.99 5.09
N GLY A 23 20.16 2.16 4.47
CA GLY A 23 19.04 2.94 5.02
C GLY A 23 18.45 2.33 6.28
N LEU A 24 18.09 1.04 6.24
CA LEU A 24 17.51 0.33 7.39
C LEU A 24 18.42 0.36 8.62
N LYS A 25 19.74 0.13 8.44
CA LYS A 25 20.73 0.16 9.53
C LYS A 25 20.86 1.52 10.21
N LYS A 26 20.53 2.60 9.49
CA LYS A 26 20.51 3.97 10.01
C LYS A 26 19.12 4.40 10.47
N GLU A 27 18.14 3.48 10.43
CA GLU A 27 16.73 3.75 10.72
C GLU A 27 16.14 4.87 9.83
N ASP A 28 16.73 5.10 8.65
CA ASP A 28 16.27 6.09 7.68
C ASP A 28 15.17 5.48 6.78
N LEU A 29 13.98 5.36 7.36
CA LEU A 29 12.80 4.82 6.67
C LEU A 29 12.42 5.63 5.42
N GLY A 30 12.72 6.93 5.42
CA GLY A 30 12.49 7.82 4.27
C GLY A 30 13.36 7.43 3.09
N PHE A 31 14.66 7.29 3.32
CA PHE A 31 15.62 6.83 2.32
C PHE A 31 15.31 5.40 1.83
N SER A 32 14.99 4.48 2.74
CA SER A 32 14.58 3.12 2.35
C SER A 32 13.30 3.12 1.50
N ASN A 33 12.35 4.02 1.76
CA ASN A 33 11.14 4.16 0.93
C ASN A 33 11.44 4.72 -0.47
N ILE A 34 12.46 5.58 -0.62
CA ILE A 34 12.93 6.03 -1.94
C ILE A 34 13.53 4.84 -2.68
N LEU A 35 14.37 4.05 -2.02
CA LEU A 35 15.04 2.90 -2.63
C LEU A 35 14.09 1.78 -3.02
N SER A 36 13.03 1.50 -2.25
CA SER A 36 12.01 0.53 -2.69
C SER A 36 11.28 0.98 -3.95
N ASN A 37 11.03 2.29 -4.13
CA ASN A 37 10.47 2.83 -5.37
C ASN A 37 11.45 2.72 -6.54
N ARG A 38 12.74 2.95 -6.27
CA ARG A 38 13.79 2.82 -7.27
C ARG A 38 13.91 1.36 -7.73
N LEU A 39 14.01 0.41 -6.80
CA LEU A 39 14.03 -1.02 -7.10
C LEU A 39 12.84 -1.43 -7.97
N MET A 40 11.62 -1.00 -7.64
CA MET A 40 10.44 -1.27 -8.49
C MET A 40 10.56 -0.65 -9.89
N THR A 41 11.13 0.55 -10.01
CA THR A 41 11.31 1.20 -11.31
C THR A 41 12.34 0.47 -12.17
N ASP A 42 13.49 0.15 -11.57
CA ASP A 42 14.59 -0.53 -12.26
C ASP A 42 14.16 -1.96 -12.62
N ALA A 43 13.41 -2.65 -11.75
CA ALA A 43 12.82 -3.95 -12.06
C ALA A 43 11.78 -3.90 -13.19
N VAL A 44 10.98 -2.83 -13.29
CA VAL A 44 10.06 -2.61 -14.43
C VAL A 44 10.84 -2.40 -15.72
N ILE A 45 11.95 -1.66 -15.70
CA ILE A 45 12.82 -1.44 -16.88
C ILE A 45 13.43 -2.78 -17.34
N LEU A 46 13.85 -3.62 -16.41
CA LEU A 46 14.45 -4.93 -16.66
C LEU A 46 13.42 -6.05 -16.85
N ASN A 47 12.14 -5.74 -16.74
CA ASN A 47 11.03 -6.69 -16.85
C ASN A 47 11.12 -7.88 -15.88
N SER A 48 11.60 -7.64 -14.65
CA SER A 48 11.62 -8.65 -13.59
C SER A 48 10.41 -8.50 -12.66
N LYS A 49 9.52 -9.49 -12.69
CA LYS A 49 8.31 -9.53 -11.87
C LYS A 49 8.65 -9.77 -10.41
N GLU A 50 9.65 -10.59 -10.14
CA GLU A 50 10.09 -10.98 -8.82
C GLU A 50 10.69 -9.80 -8.05
N TYR A 51 11.54 -9.00 -8.70
CA TYR A 51 12.10 -7.81 -8.07
C TYR A 51 11.08 -6.68 -7.93
N VAL A 52 10.07 -6.58 -8.82
CA VAL A 52 8.92 -5.70 -8.58
C VAL A 52 8.16 -6.13 -7.32
N LEU A 53 7.85 -7.43 -7.16
CA LEU A 53 7.20 -7.93 -5.96
C LEU A 53 8.05 -7.71 -4.71
N LEU A 54 9.36 -7.92 -4.78
CA LEU A 54 10.25 -7.61 -3.67
C LEU A 54 10.14 -6.13 -3.30
N GLY A 55 10.28 -5.21 -4.26
CA GLY A 55 10.13 -3.78 -4.00
C GLY A 55 8.76 -3.38 -3.44
N VAL A 56 7.69 -4.07 -3.87
CA VAL A 56 6.33 -3.94 -3.32
C VAL A 56 6.30 -4.30 -1.83
N ILE A 57 6.82 -5.48 -1.49
CA ILE A 57 6.90 -5.97 -0.11
C ILE A 57 7.74 -5.03 0.75
N LEU A 58 8.92 -4.61 0.24
CA LEU A 58 9.81 -3.68 0.92
C LEU A 58 9.12 -2.36 1.28
N LYS A 59 8.28 -1.86 0.37
CA LYS A 59 7.53 -0.62 0.59
C LYS A 59 6.37 -0.79 1.55
N ASP A 60 5.63 -1.89 1.47
CA ASP A 60 4.48 -2.15 2.37
C ASP A 60 4.97 -2.31 3.82
N ILE A 61 6.05 -3.07 4.05
CA ILE A 61 6.66 -3.23 5.38
C ILE A 61 7.13 -1.90 5.96
N LEU A 62 7.80 -1.06 5.16
CA LEU A 62 8.22 0.27 5.63
C LEU A 62 7.03 1.16 6.01
N SER A 63 5.93 1.05 5.28
CA SER A 63 4.71 1.79 5.59
C SER A 63 4.16 1.39 6.95
N ASP A 64 4.18 0.09 7.27
CA ASP A 64 3.69 -0.40 8.56
C ASP A 64 4.66 -0.05 9.70
N ILE A 65 5.97 -0.25 9.52
CA ILE A 65 6.99 0.17 10.51
C ILE A 65 6.87 1.68 10.77
N GLY A 66 6.76 2.50 9.72
CA GLY A 66 6.65 3.96 9.87
C GLY A 66 5.39 4.40 10.59
N LEU A 67 4.28 3.72 10.40
CA LEU A 67 3.00 4.04 11.04
C LEU A 67 2.97 3.68 12.53
N PHE A 68 3.72 2.65 12.94
CA PHE A 68 3.70 2.13 14.30
C PHE A 68 5.06 2.24 15.01
N LYS A 69 5.99 3.05 14.50
CA LYS A 69 7.35 3.20 15.06
C LYS A 69 7.39 3.52 16.56
N GLU A 70 6.34 4.15 17.09
CA GLU A 70 6.21 4.53 18.51
C GLU A 70 5.81 3.34 19.40
N HIS A 71 5.33 2.25 18.81
CA HIS A 71 4.86 1.04 19.48
C HIS A 71 5.70 -0.20 19.11
N LEU A 72 6.90 0.02 18.59
CA LEU A 72 7.79 -1.03 18.08
C LEU A 72 9.22 -0.79 18.55
N ASP A 73 9.95 -1.87 18.85
CA ASP A 73 11.42 -1.85 18.77
C ASP A 73 11.82 -1.87 17.29
N VAL A 74 11.95 -0.67 16.70
CA VAL A 74 12.31 -0.48 15.29
C VAL A 74 13.61 -1.21 14.94
N LYS A 75 14.59 -1.22 15.85
CA LYS A 75 15.89 -1.85 15.60
C LYS A 75 15.77 -3.37 15.52
N GLN A 76 15.00 -3.98 16.43
CA GLN A 76 14.76 -5.42 16.39
C GLN A 76 13.99 -5.83 15.13
N VAL A 77 12.93 -5.10 14.79
CA VAL A 77 12.10 -5.37 13.61
C VAL A 77 12.88 -5.21 12.31
N THR A 78 13.66 -4.13 12.18
CA THR A 78 14.50 -3.90 11.00
C THR A 78 15.62 -4.93 10.86
N SER A 79 16.18 -5.43 11.96
CA SER A 79 17.14 -6.55 11.94
C SER A 79 16.51 -7.84 11.41
N LYS A 80 15.31 -8.20 11.91
CA LYS A 80 14.60 -9.40 11.43
C LYS A 80 14.22 -9.28 9.95
N PHE A 81 13.89 -8.07 9.53
CA PHE A 81 13.59 -7.76 8.16
C PHE A 81 14.82 -7.84 7.24
N GLU A 82 16.00 -7.42 7.73
CA GLU A 82 17.26 -7.60 7.01
C GLU A 82 17.57 -9.08 6.75
N ASP A 83 17.34 -9.95 7.73
CA ASP A 83 17.52 -11.40 7.58
C ASP A 83 16.60 -12.00 6.52
N PHE A 84 15.34 -11.55 6.46
CA PHE A 84 14.39 -11.92 5.42
C PHE A 84 14.95 -11.63 4.02
N ILE A 85 15.42 -10.40 3.79
CA ILE A 85 15.89 -9.97 2.46
C ILE A 85 17.22 -10.64 2.11
N LYS A 86 18.15 -10.79 3.07
CA LYS A 86 19.46 -11.41 2.83
C LYS A 86 19.34 -12.83 2.29
N SER A 87 18.33 -13.59 2.72
CA SER A 87 18.11 -14.95 2.24
C SER A 87 17.90 -15.06 0.73
N TYR A 88 17.52 -13.95 0.06
CA TYR A 88 17.34 -13.86 -1.39
C TYR A 88 18.57 -13.31 -2.13
N LEU A 89 19.52 -12.74 -1.40
CA LEU A 89 20.80 -12.27 -1.96
C LEU A 89 21.88 -13.34 -1.86
N THR A 90 21.76 -14.23 -0.88
CA THR A 90 22.52 -15.47 -0.84
C THR A 90 21.82 -16.50 -1.73
N ASP A 91 22.57 -17.35 -2.42
CA ASP A 91 22.01 -18.45 -3.24
C ASP A 91 21.22 -19.49 -2.42
N ASP A 92 20.97 -19.23 -1.13
CA ASP A 92 20.26 -20.07 -0.17
C ASP A 92 18.78 -20.21 -0.52
N LYS A 93 18.18 -19.21 -1.17
CA LYS A 93 16.76 -19.23 -1.53
C LYS A 93 16.50 -18.67 -2.93
N LYS A 94 15.71 -19.42 -3.72
CA LYS A 94 15.25 -18.94 -5.02
C LYS A 94 14.27 -17.79 -4.85
N LEU A 95 14.54 -16.69 -5.55
CA LEU A 95 13.63 -15.55 -5.67
C LEU A 95 12.44 -15.95 -6.55
N THR A 96 11.33 -16.36 -5.92
CA THR A 96 10.07 -16.70 -6.60
C THR A 96 8.89 -16.03 -5.90
N PRO A 97 7.76 -15.78 -6.59
CA PRO A 97 6.60 -15.11 -5.99
C PRO A 97 6.08 -15.82 -4.74
N ILE A 98 5.94 -17.15 -4.79
CA ILE A 98 5.47 -17.94 -3.66
C ILE A 98 6.39 -17.86 -2.44
N ASN A 99 7.71 -17.89 -2.66
CA ASN A 99 8.69 -17.77 -1.57
C ASN A 99 8.61 -16.39 -0.92
N LEU A 100 8.59 -15.34 -1.75
CA LEU A 100 8.52 -13.95 -1.29
C LEU A 100 7.26 -13.69 -0.46
N ILE A 101 6.09 -14.14 -0.91
CA ILE A 101 4.83 -13.92 -0.19
C ILE A 101 4.77 -14.75 1.10
N ASN A 102 5.24 -16.01 1.10
CA ASN A 102 5.24 -16.84 2.30
C ASN A 102 6.16 -16.27 3.39
N ASP A 103 7.34 -15.83 3.00
CA ASP A 103 8.26 -15.19 3.94
C ASP A 103 7.75 -13.84 4.41
N TYR A 104 7.10 -13.09 3.52
CA TYR A 104 6.42 -11.86 3.91
C TYR A 104 5.32 -12.14 4.93
N ASN A 105 4.53 -13.19 4.74
CA ASN A 105 3.51 -13.63 5.68
C ASN A 105 4.10 -13.94 7.06
N ASP A 106 5.25 -14.62 7.11
CA ASP A 106 5.91 -14.95 8.37
C ASP A 106 6.54 -13.72 9.04
N PHE A 107 7.16 -12.83 8.25
CA PHE A 107 7.64 -11.55 8.75
C PHE A 107 6.50 -10.67 9.27
N TYR A 108 5.38 -10.61 8.56
CA TYR A 108 4.24 -9.79 8.95
C TYR A 108 3.60 -10.30 10.25
N LYS A 109 3.48 -11.62 10.44
CA LYS A 109 3.07 -12.19 11.74
C LYS A 109 4.01 -11.77 12.86
N TYR A 110 5.32 -11.84 12.62
CA TYR A 110 6.33 -11.38 13.58
C TYR A 110 6.18 -9.87 13.89
N LEU A 111 5.94 -9.05 12.86
CA LEU A 111 5.68 -7.61 13.03
C LEU A 111 4.45 -7.37 13.90
N LEU A 112 3.34 -8.11 13.65
CA LEU A 112 2.13 -8.01 14.47
C LEU A 112 2.40 -8.38 15.93
N ASP A 113 3.12 -9.47 16.17
CA ASP A 113 3.45 -9.94 17.52
C ASP A 113 4.46 -9.02 18.23
N SER A 114 5.14 -8.13 17.49
CA SER A 114 6.09 -7.15 18.03
C SER A 114 5.45 -5.83 18.48
N PHE A 115 4.17 -5.60 18.18
CA PHE A 115 3.48 -4.38 18.61
C PHE A 115 3.23 -4.39 20.12
N ASP A 116 3.72 -3.37 20.81
CA ASP A 116 3.34 -3.07 22.20
C ASP A 116 2.06 -2.23 22.23
N LEU A 117 0.99 -2.79 21.68
CA LEU A 117 -0.35 -2.22 21.76
C LEU A 117 -1.14 -3.01 22.81
N PRO A 118 -2.08 -2.38 23.54
CA PRO A 118 -3.08 -3.13 24.26
C PRO A 118 -3.81 -3.97 23.21
N ASN A 119 -3.51 -5.27 23.16
CA ASN A 119 -4.22 -6.21 22.31
C ASN A 119 -5.70 -5.95 22.55
N GLU A 120 -6.46 -5.66 21.50
CA GLU A 120 -7.92 -5.53 21.60
C GLU A 120 -8.58 -6.83 22.14
N GLY A 121 -7.77 -7.87 22.42
CA GLY A 121 -8.16 -9.10 23.10
C GLY A 121 -8.78 -10.10 22.16
N TYR A 122 -8.78 -9.83 20.86
CA TYR A 122 -9.37 -10.72 19.87
C TYR A 122 -8.53 -11.98 19.69
N THR A 123 -9.17 -13.13 19.85
CA THR A 123 -8.62 -14.41 19.44
C THR A 123 -8.52 -14.45 17.91
N LYS A 124 -7.39 -14.94 17.37
CA LYS A 124 -7.24 -15.16 15.92
C LYS A 124 -8.41 -16.00 15.40
N ASN A 125 -9.07 -15.53 14.34
CA ASN A 125 -10.25 -16.18 13.77
C ASN A 125 -10.25 -16.03 12.24
N LEU A 126 -9.63 -17.01 11.57
CA LEU A 126 -9.49 -17.01 10.10
C LEU A 126 -10.85 -17.14 9.39
N GLU A 127 -11.82 -17.86 9.96
CA GLU A 127 -13.16 -17.99 9.36
C GLU A 127 -13.87 -16.64 9.30
N PHE A 128 -13.79 -15.86 10.39
CA PHE A 128 -14.38 -14.53 10.42
C PHE A 128 -13.66 -13.55 9.47
N ILE A 129 -12.35 -13.72 9.26
CA ILE A 129 -11.61 -12.95 8.25
C ILE A 129 -12.13 -13.27 6.85
N GLU A 130 -12.26 -14.55 6.49
CA GLU A 130 -12.76 -14.94 5.17
C GLU A 130 -14.20 -14.43 4.93
N LEU A 131 -15.05 -14.48 5.95
CA LEU A 131 -16.40 -13.90 5.91
C LEU A 131 -16.35 -12.38 5.71
N THR A 132 -15.48 -11.69 6.43
CA THR A 132 -15.32 -10.22 6.35
C THR A 132 -14.78 -9.81 4.98
N LEU A 133 -13.77 -10.52 4.47
CA LEU A 133 -13.21 -10.32 3.14
C LEU A 133 -14.27 -10.52 2.07
N GLU A 134 -15.05 -11.60 2.14
CA GLU A 134 -16.15 -11.83 1.22
C GLU A 134 -17.17 -10.69 1.21
N PHE A 135 -17.58 -10.24 2.41
CA PHE A 135 -18.51 -9.13 2.54
C PHE A 135 -17.95 -7.85 1.90
N ILE A 136 -16.71 -7.48 2.22
CA ILE A 136 -16.06 -6.26 1.72
C ILE A 136 -15.87 -6.33 0.20
N LEU A 137 -15.40 -7.46 -0.33
CA LEU A 137 -15.16 -7.63 -1.76
C LEU A 137 -16.48 -7.64 -2.55
N ASN A 138 -17.54 -8.27 -2.03
CA ASN A 138 -18.87 -8.21 -2.66
C ASN A 138 -19.45 -6.80 -2.63
N PHE A 139 -19.29 -6.07 -1.53
CA PHE A 139 -19.65 -4.66 -1.42
C PHE A 139 -18.90 -3.81 -2.47
N PHE A 140 -17.59 -3.99 -2.59
CA PHE A 140 -16.74 -3.32 -3.58
C PHE A 140 -17.22 -3.55 -5.01
N LYS A 141 -17.45 -4.82 -5.39
CA LYS A 141 -17.93 -5.20 -6.73
C LYS A 141 -19.29 -4.57 -7.05
N LYS A 142 -20.20 -4.55 -6.07
CA LYS A 142 -21.53 -3.93 -6.23
C LYS A 142 -21.41 -2.43 -6.46
N GLU A 143 -20.68 -1.72 -5.61
CA GLU A 143 -20.55 -0.27 -5.70
C GLU A 143 -19.85 0.22 -6.98
N ILE A 144 -18.88 -0.56 -7.50
CA ILE A 144 -18.19 -0.20 -8.75
C ILE A 144 -19.06 -0.42 -9.97
N LYS A 145 -19.87 -1.48 -10.00
CA LYS A 145 -20.81 -1.74 -11.09
C LYS A 145 -21.78 -0.55 -11.29
N ASP A 146 -22.14 0.11 -10.20
CA ASP A 146 -23.04 1.27 -10.18
C ASP A 146 -22.31 2.60 -10.43
N LYS A 147 -20.97 2.65 -10.30
CA LYS A 147 -20.11 3.85 -10.42
C LYS A 147 -18.95 3.57 -11.38
N ALA A 148 -19.25 3.55 -12.68
CA ALA A 148 -18.33 3.12 -13.74
C ALA A 148 -17.03 3.94 -13.89
N LEU A 149 -16.97 5.17 -13.34
CA LEU A 149 -15.81 6.04 -13.48
C LEU A 149 -15.45 6.72 -12.16
N PRO A 150 -14.16 6.97 -11.89
CA PRO A 150 -13.68 7.59 -10.66
C PRO A 150 -13.82 9.13 -10.73
N VAL A 151 -14.96 9.64 -11.20
CA VAL A 151 -15.16 11.07 -11.52
C VAL A 151 -15.57 11.91 -10.30
N ASN A 152 -15.71 11.29 -9.14
CA ASN A 152 -15.72 11.96 -7.85
C ASN A 152 -14.59 11.33 -7.02
N LEU A 153 -14.16 11.96 -5.92
CA LEU A 153 -13.11 11.44 -5.02
C LEU A 153 -13.50 10.04 -4.48
N ASN A 154 -13.36 9.01 -5.32
CA ASN A 154 -13.89 7.69 -5.06
C ASN A 154 -12.93 7.02 -4.10
N VAL A 155 -13.23 7.22 -2.81
CA VAL A 155 -12.51 6.69 -1.67
C VAL A 155 -12.83 5.23 -1.39
N LEU A 156 -13.71 4.60 -2.18
CA LEU A 156 -14.16 3.23 -1.97
C LEU A 156 -13.00 2.25 -1.89
N ILE A 157 -12.07 2.30 -2.85
CA ILE A 157 -10.90 1.40 -2.86
C ILE A 157 -10.05 1.58 -1.59
N PHE A 158 -9.88 2.82 -1.11
CA PHE A 158 -9.13 3.09 0.12
C PHE A 158 -9.87 2.63 1.37
N GLY A 159 -11.20 2.77 1.40
CA GLY A 159 -12.04 2.21 2.46
C GLY A 159 -11.93 0.69 2.53
N VAL A 160 -11.98 0.01 1.37
CA VAL A 160 -11.78 -1.45 1.26
C VAL A 160 -10.39 -1.85 1.75
N ILE A 161 -9.33 -1.19 1.28
CA ILE A 161 -7.95 -1.47 1.74
C ILE A 161 -7.84 -1.26 3.25
N SER A 162 -8.41 -0.18 3.79
CA SER A 162 -8.38 0.14 5.22
C SER A 162 -9.06 -0.94 6.06
N GLU A 163 -10.25 -1.40 5.66
CA GLU A 163 -10.97 -2.45 6.38
C GLU A 163 -10.25 -3.80 6.31
N ILE A 164 -9.64 -4.15 5.16
CA ILE A 164 -8.80 -5.35 5.03
C ILE A 164 -7.59 -5.26 5.95
N LYS A 165 -6.88 -4.12 5.97
CA LYS A 165 -5.73 -3.89 6.86
C LYS A 165 -6.12 -4.01 8.34
N ARG A 166 -7.23 -3.40 8.74
CA ARG A 166 -7.77 -3.50 10.12
C ARG A 166 -8.08 -4.94 10.51
N THR A 167 -8.81 -5.65 9.66
CA THR A 167 -9.25 -7.03 9.89
C THR A 167 -8.06 -7.99 9.99
N THR A 168 -7.10 -7.87 9.06
CA THR A 168 -5.91 -8.73 9.02
C THR A 168 -4.95 -8.50 10.19
N ARG A 169 -4.88 -7.28 10.71
CA ARG A 169 -4.10 -6.96 11.91
C ARG A 169 -4.64 -7.65 13.16
N ASN A 170 -5.96 -7.67 13.34
CA ASN A 170 -6.57 -8.11 14.59
C ASN A 170 -6.81 -9.62 14.65
N LEU A 171 -7.06 -10.27 13.50
CA LEU A 171 -7.59 -11.63 13.46
C LEU A 171 -6.64 -12.64 12.79
N GLY A 172 -5.57 -12.15 12.14
CA GLY A 172 -4.60 -12.94 11.38
C GLY A 172 -4.69 -12.77 9.86
N LEU A 173 -3.84 -13.51 9.15
CA LEU A 173 -3.76 -13.49 7.68
C LEU A 173 -3.12 -14.79 7.17
N ASN A 174 -3.25 -14.99 5.85
CA ASN A 174 -2.52 -15.98 5.09
C ASN A 174 -1.87 -15.32 3.86
N SER A 175 -1.02 -16.09 3.18
CA SER A 175 -0.30 -15.66 1.98
C SER A 175 -1.21 -15.18 0.84
N LYS A 176 -2.37 -15.82 0.61
CA LYS A 176 -3.33 -15.38 -0.42
C LYS A 176 -3.91 -14.01 -0.09
N ILE A 177 -4.30 -13.78 1.16
CA ILE A 177 -4.82 -12.50 1.65
C ILE A 177 -3.78 -11.39 1.48
N LEU A 178 -2.51 -11.67 1.78
CA LEU A 178 -1.43 -10.70 1.57
C LEU A 178 -1.26 -10.33 0.11
N MET A 179 -1.25 -11.31 -0.80
CA MET A 179 -1.16 -11.03 -2.24
C MET A 179 -2.33 -10.16 -2.69
N LEU A 180 -3.58 -10.50 -2.30
CA LEU A 180 -4.75 -9.69 -2.60
C LEU A 180 -4.62 -8.26 -2.05
N ARG A 181 -4.13 -8.11 -0.82
CA ARG A 181 -3.90 -6.80 -0.19
C ARG A 181 -2.89 -5.97 -0.96
N LEU A 182 -1.80 -6.57 -1.44
CA LEU A 182 -0.78 -5.87 -2.25
C LEU A 182 -1.38 -5.39 -3.58
N ILE A 183 -2.14 -6.25 -4.26
CA ILE A 183 -2.85 -5.89 -5.51
C ILE A 183 -3.79 -4.72 -5.29
N LEU A 184 -4.66 -4.79 -4.28
CA LEU A 184 -5.58 -3.71 -3.96
C LEU A 184 -4.85 -2.41 -3.60
N THR A 185 -3.77 -2.50 -2.81
CA THR A 185 -2.96 -1.35 -2.42
C THR A 185 -2.34 -0.65 -3.62
N TYR A 186 -1.72 -1.40 -4.53
CA TYR A 186 -1.08 -0.84 -5.71
C TYR A 186 -2.09 -0.39 -6.78
N PHE A 187 -3.22 -1.07 -6.89
CA PHE A 187 -4.34 -0.59 -7.68
C PHE A 187 -4.86 0.74 -7.12
N GLY A 188 -4.97 0.87 -5.79
CA GLY A 188 -5.33 2.12 -5.13
C GLY A 188 -4.37 3.27 -5.46
N ARG A 189 -3.05 3.00 -5.49
CA ARG A 189 -2.04 3.99 -5.92
C ARG A 189 -2.20 4.40 -7.39
N LEU A 190 -2.46 3.43 -8.27
CA LEU A 190 -2.71 3.70 -9.70
C LEU A 190 -4.02 4.47 -9.91
N HIS A 191 -5.05 4.13 -9.14
CA HIS A 191 -6.36 4.79 -9.14
C HIS A 191 -6.27 6.29 -8.82
N GLU A 192 -5.30 6.74 -8.01
CA GLU A 192 -5.08 8.17 -7.79
C GLU A 192 -4.69 8.91 -9.07
N TYR A 193 -3.85 8.30 -9.91
CA TYR A 193 -3.49 8.87 -11.21
C TYR A 193 -4.66 8.89 -12.17
N PHE A 194 -5.45 7.82 -12.22
CA PHE A 194 -6.67 7.81 -13.04
C PHE A 194 -7.65 8.88 -12.59
N ARG A 195 -7.85 9.06 -11.27
CA ARG A 195 -8.66 10.15 -10.72
C ARG A 195 -8.17 11.51 -11.18
N PHE A 196 -6.88 11.78 -11.05
CA PHE A 196 -6.29 13.04 -11.46
C PHE A 196 -6.48 13.30 -12.97
N LEU A 197 -6.17 12.31 -13.80
CA LEU A 197 -6.27 12.42 -15.26
C LEU A 197 -7.71 12.58 -15.75
N LEU A 198 -8.66 11.84 -15.17
CA LEU A 198 -10.08 11.89 -15.55
C LEU A 198 -10.80 13.13 -15.03
N ALA A 199 -10.28 13.75 -13.96
CA ALA A 199 -10.76 15.04 -13.46
C ALA A 199 -10.18 16.24 -14.23
N SER A 200 -9.05 16.08 -14.93
CA SER A 200 -8.47 17.16 -15.73
C SER A 200 -9.37 17.51 -16.94
N GLU A 201 -9.45 18.80 -17.28
CA GLU A 201 -10.40 19.35 -18.28
C GLU A 201 -10.28 18.70 -19.67
N THR A 202 -9.13 18.13 -19.99
CA THR A 202 -8.96 17.24 -21.15
C THR A 202 -9.37 15.81 -20.77
N LYS A 203 -10.67 15.51 -20.87
CA LYS A 203 -11.18 14.12 -20.84
C LYS A 203 -10.63 13.35 -22.04
N ILE A 204 -9.53 12.65 -21.83
CA ILE A 204 -8.97 11.76 -22.85
C ILE A 204 -9.65 10.39 -22.68
N GLU A 205 -10.50 10.02 -23.63
CA GLU A 205 -11.18 8.71 -23.74
C GLU A 205 -10.22 7.52 -23.49
N LYS A 206 -8.95 7.68 -23.87
CA LYS A 206 -7.86 6.75 -23.56
C LYS A 206 -7.77 6.37 -22.09
N TRP A 207 -7.84 7.32 -21.16
CA TRP A 207 -7.69 7.05 -19.72
C TRP A 207 -8.90 6.32 -19.14
N GLU A 208 -10.08 6.62 -19.66
CA GLU A 208 -11.30 5.92 -19.29
C GLU A 208 -11.25 4.45 -19.74
N ASN A 209 -10.85 4.20 -20.99
CA ASN A 209 -10.71 2.84 -21.50
C ASN A 209 -9.64 2.05 -20.75
N LEU A 210 -8.50 2.67 -20.47
CA LEU A 210 -7.42 2.03 -19.71
C LEU A 210 -7.86 1.74 -18.26
N TYR A 211 -8.56 2.66 -17.60
CA TYR A 211 -9.11 2.43 -16.26
C TYR A 211 -10.09 1.26 -16.24
N LYS A 212 -11.00 1.19 -17.21
CA LYS A 212 -11.95 0.07 -17.33
C LYS A 212 -11.22 -1.26 -17.50
N GLU A 213 -10.19 -1.32 -18.34
CA GLU A 213 -9.38 -2.53 -18.52
C GLU A 213 -8.74 -3.00 -17.20
N TYR A 214 -8.09 -2.08 -16.47
CA TYR A 214 -7.49 -2.41 -15.18
C TYR A 214 -8.54 -2.81 -14.14
N MET A 215 -9.71 -2.17 -14.17
CA MET A 215 -10.82 -2.52 -13.28
C MET A 215 -11.36 -3.93 -13.58
N ASP A 216 -11.56 -4.28 -14.84
CA ASP A 216 -12.03 -5.61 -15.24
C ASP A 216 -11.03 -6.70 -14.82
N LYS A 217 -9.73 -6.45 -15.00
CA LYS A 217 -8.66 -7.33 -14.50
C LYS A 217 -8.68 -7.45 -12.97
N LEU A 218 -8.92 -6.35 -12.25
CA LEU A 218 -9.05 -6.37 -10.79
C LEU A 218 -10.24 -7.22 -10.33
N ILE A 219 -11.41 -7.03 -10.95
CA ILE A 219 -12.62 -7.80 -10.62
C ILE A 219 -12.38 -9.28 -10.90
N SER A 220 -11.81 -9.63 -12.05
CA SER A 220 -11.45 -11.01 -12.39
C SER A 220 -10.47 -11.61 -11.37
N ASN A 221 -9.45 -10.85 -10.96
CA ASN A 221 -8.51 -11.30 -9.93
C ASN A 221 -9.19 -11.53 -8.58
N ILE A 222 -10.07 -10.61 -8.14
CA ILE A 222 -10.87 -10.75 -6.92
C ILE A 222 -11.77 -11.99 -6.98
N ASP A 223 -12.42 -12.26 -8.11
CA ASP A 223 -13.29 -13.43 -8.26
C ASP A 223 -12.51 -14.76 -8.19
N SER A 224 -11.24 -14.76 -8.61
CA SER A 224 -10.37 -15.94 -8.54
C SER A 224 -9.81 -16.22 -7.14
N TYR A 225 -9.73 -15.21 -6.25
CA TYR A 225 -9.04 -15.29 -4.96
C TYR A 225 -9.44 -16.50 -4.10
N LYS A 226 -10.73 -16.78 -3.97
CA LYS A 226 -11.21 -17.86 -3.08
C LYS A 226 -10.96 -19.26 -3.64
N ASN A 227 -11.13 -19.42 -4.95
CA ASN A 227 -11.24 -20.73 -5.59
C ASN A 227 -9.96 -21.17 -6.30
N ASN A 228 -8.93 -20.32 -6.31
CA ASN A 228 -7.67 -20.60 -6.97
C ASN A 228 -6.58 -20.93 -5.95
N ASP A 229 -6.08 -22.17 -5.99
CA ASP A 229 -4.96 -22.60 -5.14
C ASP A 229 -3.62 -22.00 -5.56
N ASP A 230 -3.45 -21.69 -6.84
CA ASP A 230 -2.25 -21.05 -7.38
C ASP A 230 -2.40 -19.52 -7.50
N TYR A 231 -3.33 -18.93 -6.74
CA TYR A 231 -3.67 -17.51 -6.78
C TYR A 231 -2.46 -16.58 -6.73
N ILE A 232 -1.41 -16.93 -5.97
CA ILE A 232 -0.19 -16.12 -5.85
C ILE A 232 0.56 -16.05 -7.19
N ASN A 233 0.78 -17.19 -7.85
CA ASN A 233 1.50 -17.21 -9.12
C ASN A 233 0.63 -16.64 -10.26
N ASP A 234 -0.68 -16.88 -10.24
CA ASP A 234 -1.57 -16.32 -11.26
C ASP A 234 -1.76 -14.81 -11.12
N SER A 235 -1.57 -14.26 -9.92
CA SER A 235 -1.74 -12.83 -9.66
C SER A 235 -0.49 -11.99 -9.87
N ILE A 236 0.70 -12.60 -9.96
CA ILE A 236 1.96 -11.86 -10.06
C ILE A 236 2.01 -10.99 -11.32
N ASP A 237 1.48 -11.49 -12.43
CA ASP A 237 1.47 -10.79 -13.71
C ASP A 237 0.61 -9.54 -13.62
N PHE A 238 -0.56 -9.64 -12.99
CA PHE A 238 -1.43 -8.50 -12.79
C PHE A 238 -0.84 -7.47 -11.82
N LEU A 239 -0.24 -7.90 -10.71
CA LEU A 239 0.46 -7.00 -9.80
C LEU A 239 1.60 -6.27 -10.52
N TYR A 240 2.38 -6.99 -11.33
CA TYR A 240 3.45 -6.43 -12.14
C TYR A 240 2.91 -5.39 -13.14
N GLU A 241 1.81 -5.67 -13.84
CA GLU A 241 1.16 -4.72 -14.75
C GLU A 241 0.70 -3.45 -14.05
N ILE A 242 0.08 -3.57 -12.87
CA ILE A 242 -0.33 -2.42 -12.06
C ILE A 242 0.88 -1.59 -11.65
N CYS A 243 1.93 -2.25 -11.13
CA CYS A 243 3.14 -1.58 -10.68
C CYS A 243 3.83 -0.86 -11.84
N LYS A 244 3.94 -1.52 -13.00
CA LYS A 244 4.49 -0.94 -14.22
C LYS A 244 3.76 0.33 -14.60
N GLU A 245 2.44 0.29 -14.74
CA GLU A 245 1.67 1.47 -15.12
C GLU A 245 1.74 2.57 -14.05
N TRP A 246 1.71 2.20 -12.77
CA TRP A 246 1.91 3.15 -11.66
C TRP A 246 3.27 3.86 -11.73
N ARG A 247 4.36 3.13 -12.02
CA ARG A 247 5.70 3.73 -12.19
C ARG A 247 5.75 4.61 -13.44
N LEU A 248 5.13 4.21 -14.55
CA LEU A 248 5.03 5.04 -15.76
C LEU A 248 4.23 6.33 -15.54
N MET A 249 3.15 6.26 -14.75
CA MET A 249 2.37 7.44 -14.35
C MET A 249 3.18 8.38 -13.46
N TYR A 250 3.97 7.84 -12.52
CA TYR A 250 4.91 8.64 -11.73
C TYR A 250 5.95 9.33 -12.61
N ILE A 251 6.50 8.66 -13.62
CA ILE A 251 7.44 9.30 -14.58
C ILE A 251 6.74 10.42 -15.35
N ARG A 252 5.47 10.24 -15.73
CA ARG A 252 4.71 11.23 -16.49
C ARG A 252 4.32 12.45 -15.65
N LEU A 253 3.88 12.24 -14.41
CA LEU A 253 3.15 13.24 -13.63
C LEU A 253 3.85 13.60 -12.31
N LEU A 254 4.96 12.94 -11.97
CA LEU A 254 5.56 12.92 -10.64
C LEU A 254 4.57 12.43 -9.57
N GLU A 255 4.97 12.55 -8.30
CA GLU A 255 4.06 12.34 -7.19
C GLU A 255 2.91 13.34 -7.29
N LEU A 256 1.67 12.84 -7.34
CA LEU A 256 0.51 13.71 -7.31
C LEU A 256 0.54 14.54 -6.02
N PRO A 257 0.25 15.85 -6.09
CA PRO A 257 0.12 16.65 -4.89
C PRO A 257 -0.94 16.02 -3.99
N LYS A 258 -0.62 15.80 -2.71
CA LYS A 258 -1.51 15.16 -1.73
C LYS A 258 -2.81 15.95 -1.49
N THR A 259 -2.94 17.13 -2.09
CA THR A 259 -4.08 18.01 -2.04
C THR A 259 -4.12 18.85 -3.31
N VAL A 260 -5.25 18.84 -4.03
CA VAL A 260 -5.80 20.12 -4.50
C VAL A 260 -5.91 20.97 -3.23
N PRO A 261 -5.39 22.21 -3.18
CA PRO A 261 -5.54 23.04 -2.00
C PRO A 261 -7.04 23.12 -1.71
N ILE A 262 -7.48 22.36 -0.71
CA ILE A 262 -8.70 22.72 -0.02
C ILE A 262 -8.27 24.01 0.66
N GLU A 263 -8.77 25.14 0.17
CA GLU A 263 -8.75 26.40 0.90
C GLU A 263 -9.43 26.14 2.26
N LYS A 264 -8.65 25.64 3.21
CA LYS A 264 -9.03 25.40 4.60
C LYS A 264 -7.93 25.96 5.50
N GLU A 265 -7.55 27.19 5.20
CA GLU A 265 -7.28 28.18 6.22
C GLU A 265 -8.03 29.43 5.80
N VAL A 266 -9.31 29.54 6.21
CA VAL A 266 -9.78 30.88 6.52
C VAL A 266 -8.87 31.30 7.66
N ASN A 267 -7.88 32.12 7.34
CA ASN A 267 -6.94 32.67 8.30
C ASN A 267 -7.78 33.62 9.17
N ILE A 268 -8.42 33.07 10.21
CA ILE A 268 -9.19 33.85 11.17
C ILE A 268 -8.17 34.75 11.84
N PRO A 269 -8.28 36.09 11.68
CA PRO A 269 -7.38 37.02 12.34
C PRO A 269 -7.30 36.70 13.83
N PRO A 270 -6.12 36.82 14.47
CA PRO A 270 -5.94 36.51 15.90
C PRO A 270 -7.02 37.16 16.78
N ASP A 271 -7.41 38.38 16.42
CA ASP A 271 -8.43 39.18 17.08
C ASP A 271 -9.81 38.51 17.09
N ILE A 272 -10.22 37.91 15.96
CA ILE A 272 -11.51 37.19 15.84
C ILE A 272 -11.45 35.85 16.60
N LYS A 273 -10.29 35.20 16.62
CA LYS A 273 -10.11 33.96 17.39
C LYS A 273 -10.22 34.23 18.89
N GLN A 274 -9.66 35.35 19.35
CA GLN A 274 -9.73 35.77 20.74
C GLN A 274 -11.16 36.16 21.16
N GLU A 275 -11.90 36.89 20.31
CA GLU A 275 -13.32 37.18 20.54
C GLU A 275 -14.18 35.92 20.62
N LEU A 276 -13.93 34.93 19.75
CA LEU A 276 -14.65 33.65 19.76
C LEU A 276 -14.38 32.87 21.04
N ASP A 277 -13.12 32.79 21.49
CA ASP A 277 -12.73 32.11 22.72
C ASP A 277 -13.36 32.79 23.96
N GLU A 278 -13.43 34.12 23.97
CA GLU A 278 -14.11 34.89 25.03
C GLU A 278 -15.63 34.69 25.03
N MET A 279 -16.27 34.71 23.85
CA MET A 279 -17.71 34.44 23.73
C MET A 279 -18.07 33.04 24.22
N VAL A 280 -17.29 32.02 23.83
CA VAL A 280 -17.50 30.63 24.27
C VAL A 280 -17.30 30.51 25.78
N THR A 281 -16.25 31.12 26.32
CA THR A 281 -15.96 31.10 27.77
C THR A 281 -17.09 31.77 28.57
N ASN A 282 -17.62 32.89 28.10
CA ASN A 282 -18.74 33.59 28.74
C ASN A 282 -20.05 32.81 28.64
N LEU A 283 -20.32 32.16 27.50
CA LEU A 283 -21.48 31.28 27.33
C LEU A 283 -21.44 30.08 28.27
N ILE A 284 -20.26 29.49 28.49
CA ILE A 284 -20.08 28.37 29.41
C ILE A 284 -20.23 28.82 30.86
N LYS A 285 -19.64 29.96 31.24
CA LYS A 285 -19.79 30.52 32.60
C LYS A 285 -21.24 30.87 32.93
N ASN A 286 -21.95 31.55 32.03
CA ASN A 286 -23.35 31.91 32.25
C ASN A 286 -24.24 30.66 32.41
N LYS A 287 -23.99 29.58 31.65
CA LYS A 287 -24.71 28.32 31.83
C LYS A 287 -24.38 27.55 33.12
N LEU A 288 -23.23 27.82 33.73
CA LEU A 288 -22.82 27.24 35.00
C LEU A 288 -23.34 28.03 36.20
N GLU A 289 -23.55 29.35 36.06
CA GLU A 289 -24.13 30.22 37.08
C GLU A 289 -25.67 30.17 37.11
N GLU A 290 -26.32 29.69 36.05
CA GLU A 290 -27.77 29.43 35.99
C GLU A 290 -28.18 28.06 36.60
N LYS A 291 -27.28 27.37 37.32
CA LYS A 291 -27.56 26.12 38.08
C LYS A 291 -27.34 26.32 39.57
#